data_AF-A0A0C9SP85-F1
#
_entry.id   AF-A0A0C9SP85-F1
#
_cell.length_a   1.000
_cell.length_b   1.000
_cell.length_c   1.000
_cell.angle_alpha   90.00
_cell.angle_beta   90.00
_cell.angle_gamma   90.00
#
_symmetry.space_group_name_H-M   'P 1'
#
loop_
_entity.id
_entity.type
_entity.pdbx_description
1 polymer ?
#
loop_
_entity_poly.entity_id
_entity_poly.type
_entity_poly.pdbx_seq_one_letter_code
_entity_poly.pdbx_strand_id
1 'polypeptide(L)'
;MDIEGGSQTGYSAFLTALRTLMNGGDKQYYITAAPQCPYPDAYIGTTLNEVEFDAVYVQFYDNYCGLTSFSNPDDWDYSQWDTWATTVSPNPNVKVYIGAPGSSAAASSGYVNASTMATIIQQTRSSYSSFGGVMLWDASAAYANGRYDMAVKAVLTGSTGGTTTTTASTSTTTTSYTSTTTPHTTNTTSHTSTTTSHKSKTTSHTSTTTSPTTTKATTTTTTTAPATTTTPSTGSCAGVVPWQPHLAYVGGDEVTYGGDLWTAKWWSEADVPGGVAGDWINDGACT
;
A
#
# COMPACT_ATOMS: atom_id res chain seq x y z
N MET A 1 2.70 -4.66 12.54
CA MET A 1 2.98 -5.60 11.44
C MET A 1 3.64 -4.81 10.34
N ASP A 2 4.93 -5.03 10.15
CA ASP A 2 5.73 -4.34 9.15
C ASP A 2 6.26 -5.42 8.20
N ILE A 3 5.45 -5.73 7.18
CA ILE A 3 5.66 -6.88 6.30
C ILE A 3 6.02 -6.33 4.92
N GLU A 4 7.29 -6.43 4.56
CA GLU A 4 7.84 -5.86 3.32
C GLU A 4 8.15 -6.91 2.25
N GLY A 5 7.74 -8.16 2.47
CA GLY A 5 8.06 -9.27 1.58
C GLY A 5 7.44 -10.60 1.97
N GLY A 6 7.49 -11.56 1.04
CA GLY A 6 6.99 -12.91 1.24
C GLY A 6 5.52 -13.08 0.84
N SER A 7 4.88 -14.14 1.34
CA SER A 7 3.45 -14.37 1.10
C SER A 7 2.60 -13.67 2.16
N GLN A 8 1.32 -13.44 1.84
CA GLN A 8 0.32 -12.91 2.78
C GLN A 8 -0.20 -13.99 3.77
N THR A 9 0.31 -15.22 3.69
CA THR A 9 -0.28 -16.38 4.36
C THR A 9 -0.06 -16.35 5.87
N GLY A 10 -1.13 -16.55 6.63
CA GLY A 10 -1.07 -16.83 8.07
C GLY A 10 -1.15 -15.60 8.98
N TYR A 11 -0.97 -14.39 8.46
CA TYR A 11 -1.05 -13.17 9.28
C TYR A 11 -2.45 -12.96 9.88
N SER A 12 -3.52 -13.19 9.12
CA SER A 12 -4.89 -13.05 9.63
C SER A 12 -5.19 -14.05 10.76
N ALA A 13 -4.77 -15.31 10.59
CA ALA A 13 -4.91 -16.34 11.64
C ALA A 13 -4.09 -15.98 12.89
N PHE A 14 -2.85 -15.53 12.70
CA PHE A 14 -1.99 -15.07 13.79
C PHE A 14 -2.61 -13.91 14.57
N LEU A 15 -3.07 -12.86 13.88
CA LEU A 15 -3.64 -11.68 14.53
C LEU A 15 -4.99 -11.96 15.19
N THR A 16 -5.80 -12.87 14.62
CA THR A 16 -7.05 -13.32 15.25
C THR A 16 -6.78 -14.04 16.58
N ALA A 17 -5.79 -14.94 16.60
CA ALA A 17 -5.36 -15.61 17.81
C ALA A 17 -4.78 -14.62 18.83
N LEU A 18 -3.96 -13.67 18.36
CA LEU A 18 -3.37 -12.63 19.20
C LEU A 18 -4.44 -11.73 19.83
N ARG A 19 -5.44 -11.28 19.06
CA ARG A 19 -6.55 -10.46 19.56
C ARG A 19 -7.34 -11.20 20.64
N THR A 20 -7.56 -12.50 20.46
CA THR A 20 -8.21 -13.35 21.50
C THR A 20 -7.45 -13.31 22.82
N LEU A 21 -6.11 -13.39 22.78
CA LEU A 21 -5.26 -13.30 23.97
C LEU A 21 -5.24 -11.89 24.56
N MET A 22 -5.17 -10.86 23.71
CA MET A 22 -5.18 -9.45 24.13
C MET A 22 -6.47 -9.10 24.89
N ASN A 23 -7.62 -9.57 24.41
CA ASN A 23 -8.92 -9.33 25.04
C ASN A 23 -9.05 -10.01 26.42
N GLY A 24 -8.25 -11.02 26.70
CA GLY A 24 -8.18 -11.68 28.00
C GLY A 24 -7.21 -11.04 29.00
N GLY A 25 -6.46 -10.00 28.59
CA GLY A 25 -5.48 -9.33 29.44
C GLY A 25 -6.03 -8.09 30.17
N ASP A 26 -5.31 -7.65 31.21
CA ASP A 26 -5.71 -6.50 32.05
C ASP A 26 -5.28 -5.13 31.49
N LYS A 27 -4.87 -5.08 30.23
CA LYS A 27 -4.36 -3.86 29.57
C LYS A 27 -4.99 -3.72 28.20
N GLN A 28 -5.06 -2.49 27.73
CA GLN A 28 -5.34 -2.23 26.33
C GLN A 28 -4.11 -2.59 25.49
N TYR A 29 -4.33 -3.36 24.44
CA TYR A 29 -3.34 -3.71 23.44
C TYR A 29 -3.79 -3.21 22.08
N TYR A 30 -2.82 -2.91 21.21
CA TYR A 30 -3.07 -2.42 19.86
C TYR A 30 -2.46 -3.37 18.83
N ILE A 31 -3.18 -3.58 17.74
CA ILE A 31 -2.68 -4.22 16.54
C ILE A 31 -2.58 -3.14 15.48
N THR A 32 -1.38 -2.94 14.95
CA THR A 32 -1.11 -1.95 13.90
C THR A 32 -0.39 -2.59 12.73
N ALA A 33 -0.46 -1.97 11.56
CA ALA A 33 0.30 -2.36 10.37
C ALA A 33 1.05 -1.16 9.79
N ALA A 34 2.06 -1.42 8.96
CA ALA A 34 2.81 -0.41 8.21
C ALA A 34 2.84 -0.81 6.72
N PRO A 35 1.69 -0.80 6.01
CA PRO A 35 1.67 -1.06 4.58
C PRO A 35 2.45 0.03 3.83
N GLN A 36 2.93 -0.26 2.63
CA GLN A 36 3.40 0.77 1.71
C GLN A 36 2.23 1.60 1.18
N CYS A 37 2.48 2.78 0.60
CA CYS A 37 1.39 3.59 0.07
C CYS A 37 0.61 2.93 -1.07
N PRO A 38 1.20 2.19 -2.04
CA PRO A 38 0.42 1.58 -3.11
C PRO A 38 -0.70 0.71 -2.55
N TYR A 39 -1.93 1.00 -2.96
CA TYR A 39 -3.11 0.30 -2.51
C TYR A 39 -3.66 -0.61 -3.64
N PRO A 40 -4.04 -1.87 -3.35
CA PRO A 40 -3.86 -2.57 -2.08
C PRO A 40 -2.39 -2.92 -1.82
N ASP A 41 -2.00 -2.97 -0.54
CA ASP A 41 -0.65 -3.40 -0.16
C ASP A 41 -0.41 -4.87 -0.52
N ALA A 42 0.69 -5.15 -1.22
CA ALA A 42 1.00 -6.46 -1.79
C ALA A 42 1.22 -7.58 -0.75
N TYR A 43 1.58 -7.23 0.49
CA TYR A 43 2.03 -8.19 1.50
C TYR A 43 1.08 -8.30 2.70
N ILE A 44 0.31 -7.26 2.99
CA ILE A 44 -0.64 -7.26 4.10
C ILE A 44 -2.07 -6.85 3.71
N GLY A 45 -2.33 -6.52 2.44
CA GLY A 45 -3.64 -6.09 1.95
C GLY A 45 -4.80 -7.03 2.31
N THR A 46 -4.64 -8.35 2.13
CA THR A 46 -5.67 -9.32 2.53
C THR A 46 -5.93 -9.27 4.04
N THR A 47 -4.88 -9.23 4.85
CA THR A 47 -5.03 -9.22 6.31
C THR A 47 -5.65 -7.92 6.83
N LEU A 48 -5.36 -6.78 6.21
CA LEU A 48 -5.99 -5.49 6.52
C LEU A 48 -7.52 -5.56 6.39
N ASN A 49 -8.03 -6.35 5.45
CA ASN A 49 -9.46 -6.50 5.20
C ASN A 49 -10.14 -7.57 6.06
N GLU A 50 -9.36 -8.42 6.74
CA GLU A 50 -9.86 -9.56 7.50
C GLU A 50 -9.79 -9.36 9.02
N VAL A 51 -8.96 -8.45 9.52
CA VAL A 51 -8.71 -8.27 10.96
C VAL A 51 -8.88 -6.81 11.39
N GLU A 52 -9.40 -6.62 12.61
CA GLU A 52 -9.50 -5.31 13.25
C GLU A 52 -8.11 -4.74 13.60
N PHE A 53 -7.63 -3.81 12.80
CA PHE A 53 -6.46 -2.97 13.12
C PHE A 53 -6.89 -1.72 13.87
N ASP A 54 -6.10 -1.31 14.86
CA ASP A 54 -6.31 -0.06 15.60
C ASP A 54 -5.76 1.15 14.82
N ALA A 55 -4.66 0.95 14.10
CA ALA A 55 -4.06 1.96 13.24
C ALA A 55 -3.23 1.33 12.11
N VAL A 56 -3.09 2.06 11.00
CA VAL A 56 -2.15 1.76 9.92
C VAL A 56 -1.20 2.94 9.72
N TYR A 57 0.10 2.65 9.60
CA TYR A 57 1.18 3.60 9.37
C TYR A 57 1.64 3.50 7.92
N VAL A 58 0.83 4.02 7.00
CA VAL A 58 1.04 3.88 5.56
C VAL A 58 2.34 4.59 5.15
N GLN A 59 3.27 3.87 4.52
CA GLN A 59 4.58 4.38 4.16
C GLN A 59 4.50 5.22 2.88
N PHE A 60 4.30 6.54 3.01
CA PHE A 60 4.25 7.49 1.90
C PHE A 60 5.67 7.89 1.45
N TYR A 61 6.52 6.91 1.16
CA TYR A 61 7.87 7.10 0.61
C TYR A 61 8.30 5.88 -0.20
N ASP A 62 9.41 6.00 -0.94
CA ASP A 62 9.97 4.95 -1.79
C ASP A 62 9.02 4.35 -2.84
N ASN A 63 7.95 5.09 -3.15
CA ASN A 63 6.90 4.72 -4.09
C ASN A 63 6.34 5.98 -4.78
N TYR A 64 5.62 5.78 -5.89
CA TYR A 64 5.02 6.86 -6.70
C TYR A 64 4.07 7.75 -5.88
N CYS A 65 3.38 7.15 -4.92
CA CYS A 65 2.42 7.78 -4.01
C CYS A 65 3.03 8.49 -2.81
N GLY A 66 4.36 8.66 -2.77
CA GLY A 66 5.03 9.27 -1.63
C GLY A 66 4.72 10.76 -1.40
N LEU A 67 5.21 11.32 -0.30
CA LEU A 67 4.95 12.71 0.12
C LEU A 67 5.32 13.77 -0.93
N THR A 68 6.30 13.49 -1.78
CA THR A 68 6.71 14.39 -2.87
C THR A 68 5.64 14.52 -3.95
N SER A 69 4.69 13.60 -4.00
CA SER A 69 3.58 13.56 -4.95
C SER A 69 2.30 14.17 -4.38
N PHE A 70 2.34 14.79 -3.20
CA PHE A 70 1.16 15.35 -2.51
C PHE A 70 0.31 16.31 -3.37
N SER A 71 0.93 17.06 -4.29
CA SER A 71 0.19 17.96 -5.19
C SER A 71 -0.41 17.26 -6.41
N ASN A 72 -0.07 15.99 -6.65
CA ASN A 72 -0.63 15.18 -7.73
C ASN A 72 -1.76 14.31 -7.17
N PRO A 73 -3.04 14.60 -7.48
CA PRO A 73 -4.17 13.81 -6.98
C PRO A 73 -4.21 12.38 -7.55
N ASP A 74 -3.52 12.11 -8.66
CA ASP A 74 -3.45 10.78 -9.26
C ASP A 74 -2.44 9.87 -8.53
N ASP A 75 -1.45 10.46 -7.86
CA ASP A 75 -0.41 9.73 -7.13
C ASP A 75 -0.64 9.76 -5.61
N TRP A 76 -1.09 10.88 -5.02
CA TRP A 76 -1.31 10.99 -3.58
C TRP A 76 -2.55 10.19 -3.14
N ASP A 77 -2.32 8.96 -2.69
CA ASP A 77 -3.35 7.95 -2.47
C ASP A 77 -3.94 7.91 -1.04
N TYR A 78 -3.72 8.94 -0.22
CA TYR A 78 -4.32 8.98 1.13
C TYR A 78 -5.85 8.85 1.08
N SER A 79 -6.50 9.36 0.04
CA SER A 79 -7.95 9.19 -0.18
C SER A 79 -8.38 7.72 -0.32
N GLN A 80 -7.53 6.87 -0.90
CA GLN A 80 -7.78 5.43 -1.03
C GLN A 80 -7.70 4.77 0.35
N TRP A 81 -6.67 5.11 1.12
CA TRP A 81 -6.54 4.64 2.50
C TRP A 81 -7.66 5.12 3.43
N ASP A 82 -8.16 6.35 3.24
CA ASP A 82 -9.35 6.85 3.95
C ASP A 82 -10.62 6.10 3.52
N THR A 83 -10.77 5.81 2.24
CA THR A 83 -11.89 5.00 1.72
C THR A 83 -11.86 3.60 2.32
N TRP A 84 -10.72 2.93 2.33
CA TRP A 84 -10.54 1.65 3.03
C TRP A 84 -10.91 1.76 4.52
N ALA A 85 -10.39 2.76 5.22
CA ALA A 85 -10.63 2.94 6.65
C ALA A 85 -12.12 3.16 6.98
N THR A 86 -12.86 3.81 6.09
CA THR A 86 -14.26 4.19 6.32
C THR A 86 -15.27 3.19 5.76
N THR A 87 -14.87 2.33 4.83
CA THR A 87 -15.81 1.44 4.10
C THR A 87 -15.45 -0.04 4.13
N VAL A 88 -14.17 -0.40 4.32
CA VAL A 88 -13.69 -1.79 4.22
C VAL A 88 -13.18 -2.33 5.55
N SER A 89 -12.47 -1.51 6.33
CA SER A 89 -11.80 -1.96 7.55
C SER A 89 -12.78 -2.62 8.53
N PRO A 90 -12.46 -3.81 9.08
CA PRO A 90 -13.27 -4.43 10.12
C PRO A 90 -13.45 -3.56 11.37
N ASN A 91 -12.47 -2.67 11.66
CA ASN A 91 -12.58 -1.69 12.72
C ASN A 91 -13.03 -0.33 12.16
N PRO A 92 -14.28 0.11 12.38
CA PRO A 92 -14.78 1.40 11.86
C PRO A 92 -14.09 2.62 12.48
N ASN A 93 -13.28 2.43 13.54
CA ASN A 93 -12.54 3.48 14.22
C ASN A 93 -11.03 3.44 13.90
N VAL A 94 -10.59 2.61 12.94
CA VAL A 94 -9.19 2.52 12.54
C VAL A 94 -8.65 3.90 12.17
N LYS A 95 -7.37 4.14 12.51
CA LYS A 95 -6.69 5.40 12.19
C LYS A 95 -5.60 5.21 11.15
N VAL A 96 -5.61 6.06 10.13
CA VAL A 96 -4.60 6.11 9.08
C VAL A 96 -3.56 7.17 9.46
N TYR A 97 -2.30 6.80 9.51
CA TYR A 97 -1.18 7.68 9.80
C TYR A 97 -0.31 7.84 8.55
N ILE A 98 0.19 9.06 8.36
CA ILE A 98 1.20 9.35 7.34
C ILE A 98 2.54 8.81 7.82
N GLY A 99 3.05 7.74 7.21
CA GLY A 99 4.42 7.27 7.37
C GLY A 99 5.39 8.08 6.52
N ALA A 100 6.42 8.64 7.15
CA ALA A 100 7.34 9.58 6.51
C ALA A 100 8.79 9.31 6.90
N PRO A 101 9.77 9.55 6.00
CA PRO A 101 11.17 9.53 6.37
C PRO A 101 11.49 10.66 7.36
N GLY A 102 12.23 10.35 8.42
CA GLY A 102 12.67 11.31 9.43
C GLY A 102 13.79 12.25 8.95
N SER A 103 14.48 11.87 7.87
CA SER A 103 15.51 12.68 7.20
C SER A 103 15.62 12.31 5.73
N SER A 104 16.35 13.10 4.95
CA SER A 104 16.63 12.82 3.54
C SER A 104 17.48 11.56 3.32
N ALA A 105 18.17 11.05 4.34
CA ALA A 105 18.99 9.85 4.26
C ALA A 105 18.29 8.60 4.82
N ALA A 106 17.08 8.75 5.37
CA ALA A 106 16.37 7.65 6.05
C ALA A 106 15.62 6.72 5.09
N ALA A 107 15.37 7.17 3.87
CA ALA A 107 14.70 6.45 2.79
C ALA A 107 15.39 6.80 1.47
N SER A 108 15.14 6.02 0.42
CA SER A 108 15.73 6.29 -0.90
C SER A 108 15.14 7.56 -1.54
N SER A 109 13.90 7.89 -1.19
CA SER A 109 13.09 8.99 -1.72
C SER A 109 11.94 9.33 -0.77
N GLY A 110 11.15 10.37 -1.08
CA GLY A 110 9.92 10.69 -0.34
C GLY A 110 10.10 11.58 0.91
N TYR A 111 11.33 11.92 1.31
CA TYR A 111 11.52 12.94 2.36
C TYR A 111 11.07 14.33 1.87
N VAL A 112 10.38 15.06 2.76
CA VAL A 112 10.05 16.48 2.58
C VAL A 112 10.49 17.29 3.80
N ASN A 113 10.75 18.58 3.64
CA ASN A 113 11.14 19.44 4.76
C ASN A 113 9.96 19.72 5.72
N ALA A 114 10.26 20.26 6.91
CA ALA A 114 9.27 20.46 7.97
C ALA A 114 8.11 21.40 7.57
N SER A 115 8.37 22.41 6.73
CA SER A 115 7.31 23.31 6.25
C SER A 115 6.36 22.60 5.29
N THR A 116 6.90 21.80 4.36
CA THR A 116 6.09 20.99 3.44
C THR A 116 5.28 19.95 4.22
N MET A 117 5.91 19.24 5.16
CA MET A 117 5.22 18.30 6.04
C MET A 117 4.10 18.95 6.85
N ALA A 118 4.31 20.18 7.35
CA ALA A 118 3.27 20.92 8.05
C ALA A 118 2.03 21.15 7.18
N THR A 119 2.22 21.54 5.91
CA THR A 119 1.13 21.70 4.95
C THR A 119 0.39 20.38 4.72
N ILE A 120 1.13 19.29 4.49
CA ILE A 120 0.55 17.96 4.27
C ILE A 120 -0.29 17.54 5.48
N ILE A 121 0.25 17.63 6.69
CA ILE A 121 -0.47 17.27 7.93
C ILE A 121 -1.76 18.07 8.07
N GLN A 122 -1.70 19.39 7.90
CA GLN A 122 -2.87 20.25 8.11
C GLN A 122 -3.96 19.98 7.08
N GLN A 123 -3.60 19.85 5.81
CA GLN A 123 -4.55 19.59 4.74
C GLN A 123 -5.17 18.20 4.87
N THR A 124 -4.35 17.15 5.03
CA THR A 124 -4.85 15.78 5.20
C THR A 124 -5.76 15.66 6.42
N ARG A 125 -5.37 16.24 7.56
CA ARG A 125 -6.21 16.26 8.78
C ARG A 125 -7.54 16.97 8.56
N SER A 126 -7.56 18.04 7.77
CA SER A 126 -8.79 18.79 7.48
C SER A 126 -9.72 18.05 6.51
N SER A 127 -9.17 17.21 5.63
CA SER A 127 -9.92 16.51 4.60
C SER A 127 -10.46 15.15 5.06
N TYR A 128 -9.77 14.46 5.98
CA TYR A 128 -10.03 13.04 6.27
C TYR A 128 -10.22 12.78 7.76
N SER A 129 -11.36 12.19 8.12
CA SER A 129 -11.70 11.86 9.52
C SER A 129 -10.96 10.62 10.05
N SER A 130 -10.44 9.78 9.14
CA SER A 130 -9.58 8.65 9.49
C SER A 130 -8.18 9.07 9.95
N PHE A 131 -7.78 10.34 9.73
CA PHE A 131 -6.45 10.82 10.07
C PHE A 131 -6.10 10.63 11.55
N GLY A 132 -5.03 9.86 11.78
CA GLY A 132 -4.49 9.51 13.10
C GLY A 132 -3.26 10.30 13.50
N GLY A 133 -2.46 10.76 12.54
CA GLY A 133 -1.21 11.46 12.80
C GLY A 133 -0.09 11.11 11.81
N VAL A 134 1.15 11.13 12.30
CA VAL A 134 2.37 10.86 11.52
C VAL A 134 3.21 9.80 12.22
N MET A 135 3.78 8.89 11.45
CA MET A 135 4.85 7.96 11.84
C MET A 135 6.14 8.41 11.15
N LEU A 136 7.26 8.39 11.88
CA LEU A 136 8.57 8.81 11.35
C LEU A 136 9.52 7.62 11.32
N TRP A 137 10.03 7.29 10.13
CA TRP A 137 11.11 6.33 9.91
C TRP A 137 12.46 7.04 9.85
N ASP A 138 13.32 6.97 10.86
CA ASP A 138 13.09 6.45 12.21
C ASP A 138 13.34 7.54 13.26
N ALA A 139 13.27 7.17 14.54
CA ALA A 139 13.55 8.09 15.64
C ALA A 139 14.97 8.69 15.57
N SER A 140 15.97 7.91 15.15
CA SER A 140 17.36 8.37 15.09
C SER A 140 17.53 9.44 14.00
N ALA A 141 16.96 9.20 12.83
CA ALA A 141 16.96 10.13 11.71
C ALA A 141 16.19 11.40 12.03
N ALA A 142 14.97 11.29 12.56
CA ALA A 142 14.14 12.43 12.92
C ALA A 142 14.79 13.31 14.01
N TYR A 143 15.42 12.68 15.01
CA TYR A 143 16.13 13.39 16.07
C TYR A 143 17.36 14.12 15.53
N ALA A 144 18.19 13.45 14.73
CA ALA A 144 19.42 14.02 14.18
C ALA A 144 19.14 15.12 13.13
N ASN A 145 18.01 15.05 12.44
CA ASN A 145 17.57 16.03 11.45
C ASN A 145 16.95 17.28 12.10
N GLY A 146 17.70 17.94 12.98
CA GLY A 146 17.29 19.20 13.61
C GLY A 146 16.00 19.10 14.45
N ARG A 147 15.76 17.94 15.07
CA ARG A 147 14.52 17.64 15.81
C ARG A 147 13.27 17.73 14.94
N TYR A 148 13.32 17.08 13.77
CA TYR A 148 12.18 16.95 12.86
C TYR A 148 10.94 16.37 13.57
N ASP A 149 11.16 15.46 14.52
CA ASP A 149 10.12 14.91 15.42
C ASP A 149 9.35 16.00 16.18
N MET A 150 10.06 17.00 16.71
CA MET A 150 9.44 18.12 17.44
C MET A 150 8.67 19.03 16.49
N ALA A 151 9.19 19.29 15.30
CA ALA A 151 8.51 20.11 14.29
C ALA A 151 7.19 19.48 13.87
N VAL A 152 7.20 18.18 13.54
CA VAL A 152 6.00 17.40 13.21
C VAL A 152 5.01 17.40 14.40
N LYS A 153 5.51 17.19 15.62
CA LYS A 153 4.67 17.19 16.83
C LYS A 153 3.99 18.54 17.06
N ALA A 154 4.70 19.65 16.88
CA ALA A 154 4.16 21.00 17.08
C ALA A 154 2.97 21.28 16.16
N VAL A 155 3.05 20.87 14.89
CA VAL A 155 1.95 20.96 13.92
C VAL A 155 0.75 20.13 14.37
N LEU A 156 0.98 18.89 14.80
CA LEU A 156 -0.10 17.98 15.22
C LEU A 156 -0.85 18.50 16.46
N THR A 157 -0.15 19.12 17.41
CA THR A 157 -0.77 19.65 18.65
C THR A 157 -1.31 21.05 18.51
N GLY A 158 -1.22 21.68 17.33
CA GLY A 158 -1.61 23.08 17.14
C GLY A 158 -0.79 24.05 18.01
N SER A 159 0.35 23.59 18.53
CA SER A 159 1.26 24.43 19.26
C SER A 159 2.05 25.22 18.24
N THR A 160 1.75 26.52 18.10
CA THR A 160 2.62 27.50 17.45
C THR A 160 3.91 27.66 18.25
N GLY A 161 4.71 26.59 18.27
CA GLY A 161 6.00 26.53 18.91
C GLY A 161 7.04 27.03 17.92
N GLY A 162 7.40 28.31 18.07
CA GLY A 162 8.67 28.91 17.67
C GLY A 162 9.08 28.73 16.22
N THR A 163 9.14 29.83 15.48
CA THR A 163 9.99 29.98 14.31
C THR A 163 11.41 29.50 14.61
N THR A 164 11.72 28.24 14.39
CA THR A 164 13.10 27.82 14.18
C THR A 164 13.40 28.18 12.74
N THR A 165 13.92 29.39 12.54
CA THR A 165 14.67 29.74 11.35
C THR A 165 15.81 28.73 11.25
N THR A 166 15.62 27.67 10.47
CA THR A 166 16.73 26.81 10.06
C THR A 166 17.57 27.64 9.12
N THR A 167 18.63 28.26 9.64
CA THR A 167 19.75 28.72 8.83
C THR A 167 20.22 27.53 8.01
N ALA A 168 20.08 27.63 6.69
CA ALA A 168 20.70 26.70 5.77
C ALA A 168 22.22 26.75 5.99
N SER A 169 22.77 25.78 6.73
CA SER A 169 24.20 25.50 6.70
C SER A 169 24.51 24.82 5.37
N THR A 170 24.81 25.64 4.37
CA THR A 170 25.52 25.22 3.16
C THR A 170 26.91 24.74 3.58
N SER A 171 27.06 23.44 3.84
CA SER A 171 28.37 22.82 3.98
C SER A 171 28.99 22.71 2.59
N THR A 172 29.85 23.68 2.25
CA THR A 172 30.69 23.61 1.06
C THR A 172 31.83 22.64 1.36
N THR A 173 31.68 21.38 0.96
CA THR A 173 32.81 20.45 0.94
C THR A 173 33.73 20.85 -0.21
N THR A 174 34.82 21.54 0.12
CA THR A 174 35.96 21.76 -0.77
C THR A 174 36.67 20.42 -1.00
N THR A 175 36.51 19.83 -2.19
CA THR A 175 37.31 18.67 -2.62
C THR A 175 38.71 19.13 -2.97
N SER A 176 39.64 19.09 -2.01
CA SER A 176 41.07 19.21 -2.27
C SER A 176 41.62 17.88 -2.76
N TYR A 177 41.89 17.79 -4.06
CA TYR A 177 42.64 16.69 -4.67
C TYR A 177 44.07 16.68 -4.12
N THR A 178 44.48 15.57 -3.50
CA THR A 178 45.90 15.28 -3.26
C THR A 178 46.20 13.91 -3.84
N SER A 179 46.81 13.93 -5.03
CA SER A 179 47.38 12.77 -5.69
C SER A 179 48.56 12.24 -4.87
N THR A 180 48.52 10.98 -4.47
CA THR A 180 49.72 10.27 -4.02
C THR A 180 49.83 8.96 -4.81
N THR A 181 50.85 8.93 -5.66
CA THR A 181 51.33 7.78 -6.41
C THR A 181 52.20 6.90 -5.52
N THR A 182 52.04 5.58 -5.58
CA THR A 182 53.15 4.60 -5.68
C THR A 182 52.61 3.18 -5.93
N PRO A 183 53.42 2.29 -6.54
CA PRO A 183 52.95 1.14 -7.31
C PRO A 183 53.03 -0.19 -6.54
N HIS A 184 52.18 -1.16 -6.90
CA HIS A 184 52.57 -2.56 -6.77
C HIS A 184 51.92 -3.47 -7.82
N THR A 185 52.76 -4.38 -8.28
CA THR A 185 52.71 -5.19 -9.49
C THR A 185 51.98 -6.53 -9.27
N THR A 186 51.33 -7.00 -10.35
CA THR A 186 51.12 -8.40 -10.80
C THR A 186 50.44 -9.42 -9.87
N ASN A 187 49.32 -10.00 -10.32
CA ASN A 187 49.39 -11.26 -11.07
C ASN A 187 48.07 -11.65 -11.77
N THR A 188 48.23 -12.12 -13.00
CA THR A 188 47.26 -12.77 -13.88
C THR A 188 46.96 -14.18 -13.43
N THR A 189 45.69 -14.58 -13.32
CA THR A 189 45.26 -15.94 -13.70
C THR A 189 43.80 -15.94 -14.15
N SER A 190 43.58 -16.45 -15.37
CA SER A 190 42.28 -16.79 -15.94
C SER A 190 41.89 -18.22 -15.57
N HIS A 191 40.61 -18.48 -15.27
CA HIS A 191 39.96 -19.81 -15.32
C HIS A 191 38.46 -19.57 -15.58
N THR A 192 37.98 -19.76 -16.81
CA THR A 192 37.45 -21.02 -17.40
C THR A 192 36.17 -21.49 -16.73
N SER A 193 35.06 -21.23 -17.41
CA SER A 193 33.73 -21.79 -17.16
C SER A 193 33.69 -23.26 -17.57
N THR A 194 33.24 -24.13 -16.67
CA THR A 194 32.85 -25.50 -16.99
C THR A 194 31.47 -25.82 -16.43
N THR A 195 30.63 -26.26 -17.36
CA THR A 195 29.29 -26.82 -17.26
C THR A 195 29.28 -28.11 -16.45
N THR A 196 28.29 -28.31 -15.59
CA THR A 196 27.83 -29.66 -15.20
C THR A 196 26.31 -29.67 -14.99
N SER A 197 25.66 -30.39 -15.90
CA SER A 197 24.27 -30.83 -15.85
C SER A 197 24.11 -31.91 -14.79
N HIS A 198 23.10 -31.77 -13.91
CA HIS A 198 22.62 -32.87 -13.08
C HIS A 198 21.13 -33.14 -13.36
N LYS A 199 20.94 -34.37 -13.85
CA LYS A 199 19.69 -35.06 -14.16
C LYS A 199 19.19 -35.77 -12.90
N SER A 200 17.94 -35.50 -12.50
CA SER A 200 17.17 -36.31 -11.53
C SER A 200 15.70 -36.22 -11.94
N LYS A 201 15.17 -37.21 -12.66
CA LYS A 201 14.51 -38.46 -12.19
C LYS A 201 13.07 -38.21 -11.72
N THR A 202 12.18 -38.44 -12.69
CA THR A 202 10.76 -38.73 -12.58
C THR A 202 10.42 -39.67 -11.43
N THR A 203 9.47 -39.26 -10.59
CA THR A 203 8.64 -40.15 -9.79
C THR A 203 7.19 -39.66 -9.89
N SER A 204 6.38 -40.47 -10.57
CA SER A 204 4.94 -40.33 -10.65
C SER A 204 4.30 -40.88 -9.38
N HIS A 205 3.53 -40.07 -8.66
CA HIS A 205 2.60 -40.55 -7.67
C HIS A 205 1.20 -40.03 -8.01
N THR A 206 0.37 -40.98 -8.44
CA THR A 206 -1.08 -40.89 -8.55
C THR A 206 -1.67 -40.87 -7.15
N SER A 207 -2.47 -39.86 -6.85
CA SER A 207 -3.35 -39.85 -5.68
C SER A 207 -4.72 -39.32 -6.11
N THR A 208 -5.59 -40.27 -6.45
CA THR A 208 -7.04 -40.12 -6.47
C THR A 208 -7.56 -40.28 -5.05
N THR A 209 -8.15 -39.25 -4.44
CA THR A 209 -9.21 -39.45 -3.44
C THR A 209 -10.14 -38.24 -3.38
N THR A 210 -11.41 -38.56 -3.52
CA THR A 210 -12.66 -37.79 -3.41
C THR A 210 -12.75 -36.87 -2.18
N SER A 211 -13.26 -35.66 -2.38
CA SER A 211 -13.76 -34.76 -1.32
C SER A 211 -15.29 -34.63 -1.42
N PRO A 212 -16.04 -34.60 -0.30
CA PRO A 212 -17.49 -34.62 -0.30
C PRO A 212 -18.08 -33.23 -0.55
N THR A 213 -19.16 -33.23 -1.34
CA THR A 213 -20.05 -32.10 -1.57
C THR A 213 -20.90 -31.85 -0.33
N THR A 214 -20.77 -30.67 0.30
CA THR A 214 -21.78 -30.14 1.22
C THR A 214 -22.25 -28.79 0.69
N THR A 215 -23.40 -28.82 0.04
CA THR A 215 -24.20 -27.68 -0.38
C THR A 215 -24.84 -27.06 0.88
N LYS A 216 -24.49 -25.81 1.21
CA LYS A 216 -25.30 -24.99 2.12
C LYS A 216 -25.67 -23.71 1.39
N ALA A 217 -26.97 -23.55 1.18
CA ALA A 217 -27.57 -22.35 0.63
C ALA A 217 -27.35 -21.17 1.59
N THR A 218 -26.83 -20.07 1.07
CA THR A 218 -26.77 -18.79 1.77
C THR A 218 -27.59 -17.79 0.98
N THR A 219 -28.57 -17.22 1.69
CA THR A 219 -29.56 -16.25 1.22
C THR A 219 -28.88 -14.94 0.83
N THR A 220 -29.04 -14.54 -0.42
CA THR A 220 -28.58 -13.27 -0.99
C THR A 220 -29.46 -12.13 -0.50
N THR A 221 -28.88 -11.15 0.20
CA THR A 221 -29.49 -9.82 0.40
C THR A 221 -28.82 -8.83 -0.54
N THR A 222 -29.47 -8.57 -1.67
CA THR A 222 -29.18 -7.50 -2.60
C THR A 222 -29.44 -6.14 -1.91
N THR A 223 -28.40 -5.30 -1.82
CA THR A 223 -28.53 -3.91 -1.38
C THR A 223 -28.34 -3.01 -2.58
N THR A 224 -29.37 -2.24 -2.89
CA THR A 224 -29.51 -1.40 -4.08
C THR A 224 -28.57 -0.19 -4.04
N ALA A 225 -27.79 0.01 -5.11
CA ALA A 225 -26.94 1.18 -5.33
C ALA A 225 -27.78 2.46 -5.62
N PRO A 226 -27.25 3.68 -5.38
CA PRO A 226 -27.94 4.93 -5.67
C PRO A 226 -27.97 5.20 -7.18
N ALA A 227 -29.14 5.58 -7.71
CA ALA A 227 -29.33 5.90 -9.12
C ALA A 227 -28.67 7.26 -9.49
N THR A 228 -27.71 7.22 -10.41
CA THR A 228 -27.29 8.39 -11.20
C THR A 228 -27.84 8.29 -12.62
N THR A 229 -28.43 9.39 -13.08
CA THR A 229 -29.10 9.55 -14.37
C THR A 229 -28.10 9.60 -15.51
N THR A 230 -28.05 8.57 -16.35
CA THR A 230 -27.42 8.61 -17.68
C THR A 230 -28.30 7.92 -18.73
N THR A 231 -28.26 8.49 -19.94
CA THR A 231 -29.02 8.18 -21.15
C THR A 231 -29.12 6.67 -21.46
N PRO A 232 -30.24 6.14 -22.01
CA PRO A 232 -30.38 4.71 -22.25
C PRO A 232 -29.51 4.27 -23.43
N SER A 233 -28.51 3.41 -23.16
CA SER A 233 -27.90 2.57 -24.18
C SER A 233 -28.83 1.38 -24.46
N THR A 234 -29.36 1.28 -25.67
CA THR A 234 -30.05 0.08 -26.16
C THR A 234 -29.02 -0.97 -26.54
N GLY A 235 -29.07 -2.17 -25.99
CA GLY A 235 -28.15 -3.26 -26.37
C GLY A 235 -27.70 -4.18 -25.23
N SER A 236 -26.72 -5.04 -25.50
CA SER A 236 -26.09 -5.98 -24.54
C SER A 236 -25.48 -5.33 -23.29
N CYS A 237 -25.24 -4.02 -23.33
CA CYS A 237 -24.63 -3.24 -22.24
C CYS A 237 -25.63 -2.33 -21.50
N ALA A 238 -26.93 -2.52 -21.69
CA ALA A 238 -27.96 -1.68 -21.08
C ALA A 238 -27.89 -1.73 -19.54
N GLY A 239 -27.50 -0.61 -18.92
CA GLY A 239 -27.44 -0.46 -17.46
C GLY A 239 -26.13 -0.93 -16.81
N VAL A 240 -25.18 -1.43 -17.60
CA VAL A 240 -23.85 -1.81 -17.10
C VAL A 240 -22.96 -0.56 -17.04
N VAL A 241 -22.36 -0.32 -15.87
CA VAL A 241 -21.53 0.87 -15.64
C VAL A 241 -20.15 0.75 -16.31
N PRO A 242 -19.51 1.85 -16.73
CA PRO A 242 -18.13 1.81 -17.22
C PRO A 242 -17.16 1.35 -16.14
N TRP A 243 -16.16 0.55 -16.54
CA TRP A 243 -15.08 0.14 -15.65
C TRP A 243 -14.41 1.36 -15.02
N GLN A 244 -14.19 1.30 -13.72
CA GLN A 244 -13.56 2.34 -12.94
C GLN A 244 -12.27 1.78 -12.33
N PRO A 245 -11.11 2.44 -12.49
CA PRO A 245 -9.84 1.96 -11.97
C PRO A 245 -9.78 1.87 -10.44
N HIS A 246 -10.73 2.49 -9.75
CA HIS A 246 -10.79 2.64 -8.29
C HIS A 246 -11.93 1.85 -7.63
N LEU A 247 -12.59 0.95 -8.38
CA LEU A 247 -13.59 0.04 -7.84
C LEU A 247 -13.03 -1.37 -7.85
N ALA A 248 -13.17 -2.07 -6.73
CA ALA A 248 -12.95 -3.50 -6.66
C ALA A 248 -14.18 -4.24 -7.21
N TYR A 249 -13.94 -5.19 -8.10
CA TYR A 249 -14.93 -6.04 -8.74
C TYR A 249 -14.74 -7.46 -8.24
N VAL A 250 -15.80 -8.12 -7.80
CA VAL A 250 -15.76 -9.55 -7.44
C VAL A 250 -16.07 -10.41 -8.66
N GLY A 251 -15.70 -11.70 -8.60
CA GLY A 251 -15.97 -12.62 -9.70
C GLY A 251 -17.46 -12.65 -10.07
N GLY A 252 -17.75 -12.37 -11.33
CA GLY A 252 -19.10 -12.24 -11.90
C GLY A 252 -19.58 -10.80 -12.09
N ASP A 253 -18.88 -9.78 -11.59
CA ASP A 253 -19.25 -8.38 -11.82
C ASP A 253 -19.03 -7.98 -13.29
N GLU A 254 -19.96 -7.19 -13.84
CA GLU A 254 -19.96 -6.74 -15.23
C GLU A 254 -19.65 -5.24 -15.35
N VAL A 255 -18.82 -4.87 -16.32
CA VAL A 255 -18.45 -3.48 -16.64
C VAL A 255 -18.36 -3.26 -18.14
N THR A 256 -18.48 -2.01 -18.58
CA THR A 256 -18.16 -1.62 -19.96
C THR A 256 -16.77 -0.99 -20.07
N TYR A 257 -15.95 -1.43 -21.02
CA TYR A 257 -14.63 -0.84 -21.28
C TYR A 257 -14.23 -0.99 -22.74
N GLY A 258 -13.79 0.09 -23.37
CA GLY A 258 -13.34 0.07 -24.77
C GLY A 258 -14.44 -0.23 -25.80
N GLY A 259 -15.72 -0.15 -25.43
CA GLY A 259 -16.86 -0.51 -26.30
C GLY A 259 -17.34 -1.94 -26.17
N ASP A 260 -16.70 -2.75 -25.32
CA ASP A 260 -17.06 -4.13 -25.03
C ASP A 260 -17.60 -4.29 -23.61
N LEU A 261 -18.39 -5.35 -23.40
CA LEU A 261 -18.82 -5.85 -22.09
C LEU A 261 -17.73 -6.78 -21.53
N TRP A 262 -17.44 -6.65 -20.24
CA TRP A 262 -16.46 -7.46 -19.55
C TRP A 262 -16.97 -8.00 -18.23
N THR A 263 -16.70 -9.28 -17.96
CA THR A 263 -17.00 -9.95 -16.69
C THR A 263 -15.72 -10.24 -15.91
N ALA A 264 -15.68 -9.86 -14.63
CA ALA A 264 -14.57 -10.19 -13.74
C ALA A 264 -14.55 -11.70 -13.44
N LYS A 265 -13.39 -12.37 -13.58
CA LYS A 265 -13.24 -13.80 -13.28
C LYS A 265 -13.14 -14.07 -11.78
N TRP A 266 -12.53 -13.15 -11.06
CA TRP A 266 -12.27 -13.17 -9.63
C TRP A 266 -12.15 -11.72 -9.15
N TRP A 267 -11.78 -11.54 -7.87
CA TRP A 267 -11.56 -10.20 -7.31
C TRP A 267 -10.50 -9.43 -8.12
N SER A 268 -10.85 -8.25 -8.64
CA SER A 268 -9.99 -7.42 -9.47
C SER A 268 -10.24 -5.93 -9.19
N GLU A 269 -9.17 -5.17 -8.96
CA GLU A 269 -9.19 -3.72 -8.75
C GLU A 269 -8.00 -3.12 -9.50
N ALA A 270 -8.19 -1.97 -10.17
CA ALA A 270 -7.21 -1.32 -11.04
C ALA A 270 -6.71 -2.11 -12.27
N ASP A 271 -6.92 -3.42 -12.36
CA ASP A 271 -6.62 -4.19 -13.57
C ASP A 271 -7.60 -3.84 -14.69
N VAL A 272 -7.06 -3.25 -15.75
CA VAL A 272 -7.83 -2.80 -16.91
C VAL A 272 -8.40 -4.01 -17.67
N PRO A 273 -9.70 -4.02 -18.02
CA PRO A 273 -10.26 -5.07 -18.87
C PRO A 273 -9.53 -5.15 -20.23
N GLY A 274 -9.09 -6.36 -20.58
CA GLY A 274 -8.23 -6.61 -21.74
C GLY A 274 -6.73 -6.39 -21.50
N GLY A 275 -6.34 -6.03 -20.28
CA GLY A 275 -4.95 -5.92 -19.85
C GLY A 275 -4.24 -7.27 -19.69
N VAL A 276 -2.94 -7.19 -19.41
CA VAL A 276 -2.05 -8.37 -19.33
C VAL A 276 -2.33 -9.27 -18.12
N ALA A 277 -2.99 -8.74 -17.09
CA ALA A 277 -3.30 -9.47 -15.86
C ALA A 277 -4.36 -10.57 -16.10
N GLY A 278 -5.23 -10.38 -17.09
CA GLY A 278 -6.15 -11.42 -17.56
C GLY A 278 -7.30 -11.73 -16.61
N ASP A 279 -7.60 -10.83 -15.68
CA ASP A 279 -8.67 -10.99 -14.66
C ASP A 279 -10.08 -10.85 -15.25
N TRP A 280 -10.19 -10.38 -16.50
CA TRP A 280 -11.45 -10.11 -17.18
C TRP A 280 -11.72 -11.09 -18.34
N ILE A 281 -12.99 -11.42 -18.55
CA ILE A 281 -13.52 -12.10 -19.74
C ILE A 281 -14.12 -11.01 -20.64
N ASN A 282 -13.77 -11.01 -21.92
CA ASN A 282 -14.45 -10.16 -22.91
C ASN A 282 -15.71 -10.89 -23.39
N ASP A 283 -16.88 -10.33 -23.11
CA ASP A 283 -18.19 -10.89 -23.47
C ASP A 283 -18.70 -10.38 -24.83
N GLY A 284 -17.91 -9.53 -25.49
CA GLY A 284 -18.14 -9.00 -26.83
C GLY A 284 -18.55 -7.53 -26.83
N ALA A 285 -18.72 -7.00 -28.04
CA ALA A 285 -19.08 -5.61 -28.27
C ALA A 285 -20.47 -5.26 -27.71
N CYS A 286 -20.59 -4.05 -27.18
CA CYS A 286 -21.88 -3.44 -26.87
C CYS A 286 -22.64 -3.17 -28.17
N THR A 287 -23.67 -3.97 -28.48
CA THR A 287 -24.53 -3.84 -29.69
C THR A 287 -25.99 -3.65 -29.34
#